data_AF-A0A929M726-F1
#
_entry.id   AF-A0A929M726-F1
#
_cell.length_a   1.000
_cell.length_b   1.000
_cell.length_c   1.000
_cell.angle_alpha   90.00
_cell.angle_beta   90.00
_cell.angle_gamma   90.00
#
_symmetry.space_group_name_H-M   'P 1'
#
loop_
_entity.id
_entity.type
_entity.pdbx_description
1 polymer ?
#
loop_
_entity_poly.entity_id
_entity_poly.type
_entity_poly.pdbx_seq_one_letter_code
_entity_poly.pdbx_strand_id
1 'polypeptide(L)' 'ALCYVENLVVKDCIFMDTSLAFEYSSVDVSTKSSIKSVKNPKSGVIRAGRIEEIIIDGSLVDTSKIEIVTDEI' A
#
# COMPACT_ATOMS: atom_id res chain seq x y z
N ALA A 1 -10.68 0.96 -5.56
CA ALA A 1 -9.73 -0.03 -5.01
C ALA A 1 -8.87 -0.56 -6.16
N LEU A 2 -7.55 -0.56 -5.99
CA LEU A 2 -6.61 -1.20 -6.92
C LEU A 2 -6.23 -2.54 -6.28
N CYS A 3 -6.77 -3.64 -6.81
CA CYS A 3 -6.58 -4.99 -6.27
C CYS A 3 -6.17 -5.94 -7.39
N TYR A 4 -5.43 -6.99 -7.05
CA TYR A 4 -4.96 -8.03 -7.98
C TYR A 4 -4.15 -7.47 -9.17
N VAL A 5 -3.40 -6.39 -8.93
CA VAL A 5 -2.57 -5.76 -9.96
C VAL A 5 -1.11 -6.15 -9.77
N GLU A 6 -0.45 -6.57 -10.83
CA GLU A 6 0.98 -6.86 -10.83
C GLU A 6 1.78 -5.68 -11.42
N ASN A 7 2.93 -5.39 -10.81
CA ASN A 7 3.87 -4.32 -11.20
C ASN A 7 3.21 -2.93 -11.26
N LEU A 8 2.32 -2.64 -10.30
CA LEU A 8 1.68 -1.34 -10.20
C LEU A 8 2.67 -0.30 -9.68
N VAL A 9 3.02 0.67 -10.53
CA VAL A 9 3.85 1.81 -10.16
C VAL A 9 2.98 3.05 -10.04
N VAL A 10 3.01 3.70 -8.88
CA VAL A 10 2.28 4.96 -8.63
C VAL A 10 3.25 5.98 -8.06
N LYS A 11 3.43 7.11 -8.73
CA LYS A 11 4.34 8.19 -8.31
C LYS A 11 3.60 9.51 -8.32
N ASP A 12 3.87 10.35 -7.31
CA ASP A 12 3.35 11.71 -7.16
C ASP A 12 1.82 11.80 -7.29
N CYS A 13 1.13 10.74 -6.85
CA CYS A 13 -0.33 10.66 -6.92
C CYS A 13 -0.95 11.11 -5.59
N ILE A 14 -2.22 11.49 -5.64
CA ILE A 14 -3.05 11.77 -4.47
C ILE A 14 -4.12 10.67 -4.40
N PHE A 15 -4.18 9.96 -3.28
CA PHE A 15 -5.27 9.02 -3.01
C PHE A 15 -6.40 9.77 -2.32
N MET A 16 -7.59 9.76 -2.93
CA MET A 16 -8.80 10.32 -2.32
C MET A 16 -9.64 9.18 -1.75
N ASP A 17 -9.91 9.21 -0.45
CA ASP A 17 -10.79 8.27 0.27
C ASP A 17 -10.57 6.78 -0.06
N THR A 18 -9.33 6.40 -0.37
CA THR A 18 -9.03 5.05 -0.87
C THR A 18 -8.81 4.10 0.30
N SER A 19 -9.78 3.22 0.52
CA SER A 19 -9.72 2.13 1.50
C SER A 19 -9.39 0.79 0.83
N LEU A 20 -8.81 -0.12 1.63
CA LEU A 20 -8.44 -1.49 1.27
C LEU A 20 -7.58 -1.55 0.00
N ALA A 21 -6.64 -0.61 -0.12
CA ALA A 21 -5.77 -0.51 -1.28
C ALA A 21 -4.79 -1.68 -1.36
N PHE A 22 -4.47 -2.08 -2.59
CA PHE A 22 -3.36 -2.97 -2.96
C PHE A 22 -3.51 -4.44 -2.58
N GLU A 23 -4.73 -4.91 -2.33
CA GLU A 23 -4.98 -6.32 -2.01
C GLU A 23 -4.42 -7.24 -3.11
N TYR A 24 -3.57 -8.19 -2.69
CA TYR A 24 -2.84 -9.15 -3.52
C TYR A 24 -2.11 -8.53 -4.71
N SER A 25 -1.64 -7.28 -4.56
CA SER A 25 -0.96 -6.55 -5.63
C SER A 25 0.54 -6.44 -5.38
N SER A 26 1.34 -6.39 -6.45
CA SER A 26 2.76 -6.04 -6.37
C SER A 26 2.94 -4.57 -6.74
N VAL A 27 3.49 -3.77 -5.82
CA VAL A 27 3.37 -2.30 -5.87
C VAL A 27 4.70 -1.57 -5.64
N ASP A 28 4.90 -0.45 -6.34
CA ASP A 28 5.87 0.59 -6.00
C ASP A 28 5.14 1.93 -5.96
N VAL A 29 4.72 2.32 -4.77
CA VAL A 29 3.85 3.48 -4.53
C VAL A 29 4.63 4.54 -3.79
N SER A 30 4.54 5.78 -4.27
CA SER A 30 5.07 6.97 -3.61
C SER A 30 4.04 8.10 -3.67
N THR A 31 3.55 8.52 -2.50
CA THR A 31 2.58 9.60 -2.35
C THR A 31 2.89 10.44 -1.11
N LYS A 32 2.65 11.76 -1.18
CA LYS A 32 2.67 12.64 0.00
C LYS A 32 1.31 12.71 0.71
N SER A 33 0.27 12.13 0.12
CA SER A 33 -1.07 12.12 0.67
C SER A 33 -1.27 10.99 1.69
N SER A 34 -2.35 11.07 2.46
CA SER A 34 -2.78 9.99 3.34
C SER A 34 -3.49 8.89 2.56
N ILE A 35 -3.19 7.63 2.87
CA ILE A 35 -3.95 6.47 2.40
C ILE A 35 -4.85 6.00 3.55
N LYS A 36 -6.14 5.78 3.27
CA LYS A 36 -7.09 5.37 4.31
C LYS A 36 -6.76 3.98 4.85
N SER A 37 -6.65 2.99 3.97
CA SER A 37 -6.17 1.68 4.41
C SER A 37 -5.49 0.89 3.31
N VAL A 38 -4.50 0.08 3.71
CA VAL A 38 -3.78 -0.89 2.87
C VAL A 38 -4.14 -2.28 3.36
N LYS A 39 -4.45 -3.19 2.42
CA LYS A 39 -4.80 -4.57 2.76
C LYS A 39 -3.96 -5.56 1.98
N ASN A 40 -3.33 -6.51 2.68
CA ASN A 40 -2.65 -7.69 2.12
C ASN A 40 -1.94 -7.46 0.77
N PRO A 41 -1.02 -6.49 0.62
CA PRO A 41 -0.22 -6.41 -0.60
C PRO A 41 0.64 -7.65 -0.73
N LYS A 42 0.83 -8.11 -1.97
CA LYS A 42 1.58 -9.34 -2.26
C LYS A 42 3.08 -9.13 -2.11
N SER A 43 3.57 -7.96 -2.53
CA SER A 43 4.97 -7.56 -2.42
C SER A 43 5.16 -6.10 -2.83
N GLY A 44 6.34 -5.54 -2.52
CA GLY A 44 6.79 -4.24 -3.01
C GLY A 44 6.85 -3.19 -1.92
N VAL A 45 6.87 -1.92 -2.32
CA VAL A 45 7.11 -0.78 -1.42
C VAL A 45 6.00 0.24 -1.50
N ILE A 46 5.52 0.69 -0.34
CA ILE A 46 4.51 1.73 -0.21
C ILE A 46 5.11 2.86 0.63
N ARG A 47 5.33 4.02 0.00
CA ARG A 47 5.79 5.24 0.64
C ARG A 47 4.62 6.23 0.65
N ALA A 48 4.14 6.58 1.83
CA ALA A 48 2.97 7.44 1.98
C ALA A 48 3.21 8.50 3.06
N GLY A 49 2.60 9.68 2.92
CA GLY A 49 2.65 10.68 3.99
C GLY A 49 2.08 10.13 5.30
N ARG A 50 0.96 9.41 5.21
CA ARG A 50 0.26 8.76 6.33
C ARG A 50 -0.50 7.54 5.83
N ILE A 51 -0.64 6.50 6.66
CA ILE A 51 -1.57 5.40 6.41
C ILE A 51 -2.42 5.20 7.66
N GLU A 52 -3.75 5.31 7.54
CA GLU A 52 -4.61 5.26 8.74
C GLU A 52 -4.75 3.84 9.29
N GLU A 53 -4.80 2.84 8.42
CA GLU A 53 -4.96 1.44 8.80
C GLU A 53 -4.18 0.50 7.87
N ILE A 54 -3.45 -0.44 8.45
CA ILE A 54 -2.73 -1.48 7.73
C ILE A 54 -3.31 -2.83 8.16
N ILE A 55 -3.89 -3.55 7.20
CA ILE A 55 -4.54 -4.84 7.41
C ILE A 55 -3.70 -5.91 6.72
N ILE A 56 -2.87 -6.61 7.49
CA ILE A 56 -2.00 -7.67 6.96
C ILE A 56 -2.30 -8.98 7.68
N ASP A 57 -2.62 -10.01 6.89
CA ASP A 57 -2.73 -11.40 7.32
C ASP A 57 -1.53 -12.19 6.78
N GLY A 58 -0.61 -12.55 7.68
CA GLY A 58 0.59 -13.30 7.34
C GLY A 58 0.35 -14.73 6.85
N SER A 59 -0.87 -15.27 6.98
CA SER A 59 -1.24 -16.54 6.34
C SER A 59 -1.57 -16.39 4.86
N LEU A 60 -1.91 -15.17 4.42
CA LEU A 60 -2.31 -14.85 3.06
C LEU A 60 -1.18 -14.23 2.23
N VAL A 61 -0.29 -13.47 2.86
CA VAL A 61 0.82 -12.79 2.18
C VAL A 61 2.13 -12.90 2.95
N ASP A 62 3.24 -12.88 2.21
CA ASP A 62 4.59 -12.90 2.77
C ASP A 62 5.00 -11.49 3.19
N THR A 63 4.91 -11.21 4.49
CA THR A 63 5.23 -9.90 5.07
C THR A 63 6.66 -9.45 4.84
N SER A 64 7.60 -10.38 4.62
CA SER A 64 9.02 -10.04 4.35
C SER A 64 9.22 -9.37 2.99
N LYS A 65 8.23 -9.48 2.08
CA LYS A 65 8.27 -8.90 0.74
C LYS A 65 7.61 -7.53 0.66
N ILE A 66 7.12 -7.01 1.79
CA ILE A 66 6.34 -5.78 1.86
C ILE A 66 7.14 -4.78 2.69
N GLU A 67 7.40 -3.61 2.12
CA GLU A 67 8.00 -2.49 2.85
C GLU A 67 7.00 -1.34 2.86
N ILE A 68 6.68 -0.85 4.06
CA ILE A 68 5.79 0.30 4.25
C ILE A 68 6.58 1.38 4.98
N VAL A 69 6.69 2.55 4.36
CA VAL A 69 7.39 3.72 4.88
C VAL A 69 6.39 4.86 4.96
N THR A 70 6.28 5.46 6.15
CA THR A 70 5.43 6.63 6.39
C THR A 70 6.26 7.83 6.83
N ASP A 71 5.89 9.02 6.37
CA ASP A 71 6.59 10.27 6.71
C ASP A 71 6.18 10.85 8.09
N GLU A 72 5.23 10.23 8.80
CA GLU A 72 4.81 10.68 10.14
C GLU A 72 5.93 10.55 11.19
N ILE A 73 6.27 11.69 11.81
CA ILE A 73 6.98 11.86 13.09
C ILE A 73 5.95 11.88 14.22
#